data_AF-A0A1B0AL81-F1
#
_entry.id   AF-A0A1B0AL81-F1
#
_cell.length_a   1.000
_cell.length_b   1.000
_cell.length_c   1.000
_cell.angle_alpha   90.00
_cell.angle_beta   90.00
_cell.angle_gamma   90.00
#
_symmetry.space_group_name_H-M   'P 1'
#
loop_
_entity.id
_entity.type
_entity.pdbx_description
1 polymer ?
#
loop_
_entity_poly.entity_id
_entity_poly.type
_entity_poly.pdbx_seq_one_letter_code
_entity_poly.pdbx_strand_id
1 'polypeptide(L)'
;MDALFSIFVIGTLVVVAWRGLWGVMDLTLYPHDRAKSARGSLMMGCVTVTLTYVLHPIVRWMCDHIDGVCKLIICDIYYLAEFFGAVNTWRGIWNLLDVYIYPDNLILSYCVTHIIPFLVLTALKCSNSILVRGVYIDADGEGSDSINIPINYIKLHFQRERNKRSKAMSLHKPNLLIHKNEKEAQCTLNEKKPKNENKIHSDLDASRQLV
;
A
#
# COMPACT_ATOMS: atom_id res chain seq x y z
N MET A 1 -2.86 29.72 -2.42
CA MET A 1 -4.30 29.81 -2.09
C MET A 1 -5.03 28.55 -2.51
N ASP A 2 -4.63 27.92 -3.61
CA ASP A 2 -5.30 26.77 -4.23
C ASP A 2 -5.48 25.57 -3.29
N ALA A 3 -4.50 25.29 -2.42
CA ALA A 3 -4.60 24.19 -1.45
C ALA A 3 -5.69 24.42 -0.38
N LEU A 4 -5.78 25.63 0.19
CA LEU A 4 -6.81 25.93 1.20
C LEU A 4 -8.20 25.98 0.55
N PHE A 5 -8.31 26.58 -0.63
CA PHE A 5 -9.55 26.60 -1.39
C PHE A 5 -10.02 25.18 -1.72
N SER A 6 -9.13 24.33 -2.22
CA SER A 6 -9.40 22.92 -2.49
C SER A 6 -9.87 22.18 -1.23
N ILE A 7 -9.14 22.30 -0.11
CA ILE A 7 -9.50 21.59 1.14
C ILE A 7 -10.85 22.07 1.68
N PHE A 8 -11.08 23.38 1.78
CA PHE A 8 -12.30 23.90 2.37
C PHE A 8 -13.50 23.73 1.45
N VAL A 9 -13.39 24.05 0.16
CA VAL A 9 -14.53 24.02 -0.76
C VAL A 9 -14.86 22.59 -1.16
N ILE A 10 -13.89 21.83 -1.69
CA ILE A 10 -14.12 20.46 -2.15
C ILE A 10 -14.41 19.56 -0.94
N GLY A 11 -13.67 19.71 0.15
CA GLY A 11 -13.91 18.94 1.37
C GLY A 11 -15.30 19.16 1.93
N THR A 12 -15.76 20.42 2.03
CA THR A 12 -17.11 20.70 2.53
C THR A 12 -18.18 20.20 1.56
N LEU A 13 -17.98 20.35 0.25
CA LEU A 13 -18.93 19.88 -0.76
C LEU A 13 -19.10 18.36 -0.72
N VAL A 14 -18.00 17.61 -0.56
CA VAL A 14 -18.01 16.15 -0.39
C VAL A 14 -18.77 15.76 0.87
N VAL A 15 -18.54 16.44 1.99
CA VAL A 15 -19.27 16.18 3.24
C VAL A 15 -20.78 16.44 3.07
N VAL A 16 -21.15 17.53 2.39
CA VAL A 16 -22.56 17.85 2.11
C VAL A 16 -23.18 16.81 1.19
N ALA A 17 -22.52 16.43 0.09
CA ALA A 17 -23.00 15.40 -0.83
C ALA A 17 -23.18 14.03 -0.12
N TRP A 18 -22.19 13.66 0.71
CA TRP A 18 -22.23 12.44 1.51
C TRP A 18 -23.43 12.44 2.46
N ARG A 19 -23.63 13.54 3.21
CA ARG A 19 -24.76 13.67 4.14
C ARG A 19 -26.10 13.80 3.44
N GLY A 20 -26.16 14.48 2.30
CA GLY A 20 -27.36 14.59 1.48
C GLY A 20 -27.83 13.23 1.01
N LEU A 21 -26.92 12.44 0.43
CA LEU A 21 -27.23 11.08 -0.01
C LEU A 21 -27.64 10.19 1.17
N TRP A 22 -26.93 10.26 2.29
CA TRP A 22 -27.28 9.53 3.50
C TRP A 22 -28.70 9.87 3.99
N GLY A 23 -29.07 11.15 4.00
CA GLY A 23 -30.41 11.62 4.38
C GLY A 23 -31.50 11.15 3.42
N VAL A 24 -31.25 11.20 2.10
CA VAL A 24 -32.19 10.65 1.09
C VAL A 24 -32.41 9.15 1.32
N MET A 25 -31.36 8.40 1.64
CA MET A 25 -31.46 6.96 1.94
C MET A 25 -32.20 6.69 3.26
N ASP A 26 -32.02 7.54 4.28
CA ASP A 26 -32.78 7.43 5.54
C ASP A 26 -34.27 7.66 5.35
N LEU A 27 -34.67 8.54 4.42
CA LEU A 27 -36.08 8.79 4.11
C LEU A 27 -36.70 7.69 3.23
N THR A 28 -35.92 7.12 2.31
CA THR A 28 -36.42 6.18 1.30
C THR A 28 -36.40 4.71 1.76
N LEU A 29 -35.49 4.33 2.67
CA LEU A 29 -35.29 2.93 3.03
C LEU A 29 -35.91 2.57 4.39
N TYR A 30 -37.15 2.09 4.37
CA TYR A 30 -37.88 1.49 5.52
C TYR A 30 -37.78 2.29 6.83
N PRO A 31 -38.53 3.40 6.97
CA PRO A 31 -38.43 4.28 8.15
C PRO A 31 -38.88 3.64 9.47
N HIS A 32 -39.58 2.51 9.44
CA HIS A 32 -40.14 1.85 10.62
C HIS A 32 -39.28 0.69 11.16
N ASP A 33 -38.34 0.16 10.39
CA ASP A 33 -37.61 -1.06 10.78
C ASP A 33 -36.11 -0.92 10.47
N ARG A 34 -35.37 -0.37 11.45
CA ARG A 34 -33.95 -0.01 11.30
C ARG A 34 -33.07 -1.21 10.93
N ALA A 35 -33.38 -2.40 11.43
CA ALA A 35 -32.60 -3.61 11.14
C ALA A 35 -32.76 -4.06 9.67
N LYS A 36 -33.99 -4.02 9.13
CA LYS A 36 -34.24 -4.32 7.71
C LYS A 36 -33.64 -3.25 6.80
N SER A 37 -33.73 -1.98 7.22
CA SER A 37 -33.10 -0.86 6.50
C SER A 37 -31.58 -1.00 6.42
N ALA A 38 -30.93 -1.36 7.53
CA ALA A 38 -29.49 -1.57 7.60
C ALA A 38 -29.01 -2.67 6.63
N ARG A 39 -29.67 -3.83 6.65
CA ARG A 39 -29.34 -4.94 5.72
C ARG A 39 -29.59 -4.56 4.27
N GLY A 40 -30.68 -3.84 3.99
CA GLY A 40 -31.02 -3.39 2.64
C GLY A 40 -29.96 -2.46 2.06
N SER A 41 -29.50 -1.46 2.84
CA SER A 41 -28.41 -0.59 2.42
C SER A 41 -27.09 -1.32 2.28
N LEU A 42 -26.78 -2.27 3.17
CA LEU A 42 -25.58 -3.07 3.05
C LEU A 42 -25.59 -3.91 1.76
N MET A 43 -26.73 -4.55 1.43
CA MET A 43 -26.87 -5.30 0.18
C MET A 43 -26.72 -4.41 -1.05
N MET A 44 -27.36 -3.23 -1.08
CA MET A 44 -27.20 -2.31 -2.21
C MET A 44 -25.76 -1.78 -2.33
N GLY A 45 -25.11 -1.49 -1.21
CA GLY A 45 -23.69 -1.11 -1.18
C GLY A 45 -22.78 -2.22 -1.72
N CYS A 46 -22.96 -3.46 -1.27
CA CYS A 46 -22.19 -4.61 -1.76
C CYS A 46 -22.44 -4.88 -3.25
N VAL A 47 -23.69 -4.78 -3.71
CA VAL A 47 -24.04 -4.97 -5.13
C VAL A 47 -23.38 -3.91 -6.00
N THR A 48 -23.47 -2.63 -5.59
CA THR A 48 -22.89 -1.52 -6.35
C THR A 48 -21.36 -1.61 -6.39
N VAL A 49 -20.69 -1.93 -5.28
CA VAL A 49 -19.23 -2.13 -5.26
C VAL A 49 -18.80 -3.34 -6.10
N THR A 50 -19.55 -4.43 -6.05
CA THR A 50 -19.24 -5.61 -6.88
C THR A 50 -19.41 -5.28 -8.36
N LEU A 51 -20.47 -4.54 -8.70
CA LEU A 51 -20.74 -4.11 -10.06
C LEU A 51 -19.66 -3.16 -10.57
N THR A 52 -19.25 -2.16 -9.79
CA THR A 52 -18.15 -1.26 -10.19
C THR A 52 -16.84 -2.02 -10.37
N TYR A 53 -16.54 -3.01 -9.52
CA TYR A 53 -15.36 -3.85 -9.68
C TYR A 53 -15.38 -4.66 -10.98
N VAL A 54 -16.53 -5.24 -11.34
CA VAL A 54 -16.70 -5.96 -12.61
C VAL A 54 -16.64 -5.02 -13.81
N LEU A 55 -17.17 -3.80 -13.68
CA LEU A 55 -17.15 -2.78 -14.73
C LEU A 55 -15.77 -2.11 -14.87
N HIS A 56 -14.93 -2.14 -13.84
CA HIS A 56 -13.61 -1.51 -13.83
C HIS A 56 -12.76 -1.80 -15.09
N PRO A 57 -12.54 -3.06 -15.52
CA PRO A 57 -11.79 -3.34 -16.75
C PRO A 57 -12.48 -2.83 -18.02
N ILE A 58 -13.81 -2.78 -18.05
CA ILE A 58 -14.59 -2.30 -19.20
C ILE A 58 -14.45 -0.78 -19.33
N VAL A 59 -14.61 -0.06 -18.21
CA VAL A 59 -14.44 1.39 -18.16
C VAL A 59 -13.00 1.76 -18.53
N ARG A 60 -12.01 1.00 -18.06
CA ARG A 60 -10.61 1.17 -18.46
C ARG A 60 -10.42 1.07 -19.98
N TRP A 61 -10.98 0.02 -20.59
CA TRP A 61 -10.92 -0.16 -22.04
C TRP A 61 -11.63 0.96 -22.81
N MET A 62 -12.79 1.41 -22.32
CA MET A 62 -13.53 2.53 -22.92
C MET A 62 -12.73 3.84 -22.89
N CYS A 63 -12.05 4.12 -21.79
CA CYS A 63 -11.22 5.32 -21.64
C CYS A 63 -9.92 5.29 -22.44
N ASP A 64 -9.48 4.12 -22.91
CA ASP A 64 -8.39 3.97 -23.87
C ASP A 64 -8.87 4.17 -25.34
N HIS A 65 -10.17 4.03 -25.62
CA HIS A 65 -10.74 4.12 -26.97
C HIS A 65 -11.57 5.39 -27.24
N ILE A 66 -11.90 6.15 -26.21
CA ILE A 66 -12.77 7.33 -26.29
C ILE A 66 -12.01 8.53 -25.74
N ASP A 67 -11.94 9.60 -26.53
CA ASP A 67 -11.30 10.87 -26.16
C ASP A 67 -12.33 11.99 -25.95
N GLY A 68 -11.92 13.03 -25.21
CA GLY A 68 -12.69 14.26 -25.01
C GLY A 68 -13.80 14.14 -23.94
N VAL A 69 -14.91 14.86 -24.16
CA VAL A 69 -15.98 15.04 -23.16
C VAL A 69 -16.67 13.72 -22.80
N CYS A 70 -16.81 12.80 -23.76
CA CYS A 70 -17.42 11.49 -23.52
C CYS A 70 -16.61 10.66 -22.50
N LYS A 71 -15.27 10.76 -22.54
CA LYS A 71 -14.39 10.12 -21.54
C LYS A 71 -14.67 10.66 -20.14
N LEU A 72 -14.78 11.98 -20.01
CA LEU A 72 -15.08 12.63 -18.73
C LEU A 72 -16.43 12.16 -18.17
N ILE A 73 -17.49 12.15 -18.99
CA ILE A 73 -18.82 11.70 -18.56
C ILE A 73 -18.79 10.24 -18.07
N ILE A 74 -18.10 9.35 -18.79
CA ILE A 74 -17.99 7.94 -18.39
C ILE A 74 -17.24 7.80 -17.07
N CYS A 75 -16.11 8.50 -16.91
CA CYS A 75 -15.35 8.53 -15.66
C CYS A 75 -16.20 9.05 -14.50
N ASP A 76 -16.92 10.16 -14.71
CA ASP A 76 -17.75 10.79 -13.68
C ASP A 76 -18.87 9.87 -13.23
N ILE A 77 -19.58 9.21 -14.17
CA ILE A 77 -20.64 8.24 -13.84
C ILE A 77 -20.07 7.07 -13.02
N TYR A 78 -18.90 6.57 -13.42
CA TYR A 78 -18.23 5.48 -12.71
C TYR A 78 -17.86 5.89 -11.27
N TYR A 79 -17.24 7.05 -11.09
CA TYR A 79 -16.88 7.56 -9.76
C TYR A 79 -18.10 7.91 -8.90
N LEU A 80 -19.19 8.41 -9.49
CA LEU A 80 -20.46 8.63 -8.80
C LEU A 80 -21.09 7.32 -8.33
N ALA A 81 -21.02 6.26 -9.13
CA ALA A 81 -21.50 4.93 -8.75
C ALA A 81 -20.67 4.35 -7.58
N GLU A 82 -19.34 4.51 -7.61
CA GLU A 82 -18.45 4.11 -6.53
C GLU A 82 -18.73 4.90 -5.24
N PHE A 83 -18.93 6.22 -5.35
CA PHE A 83 -19.33 7.08 -4.25
C PHE A 83 -20.66 6.63 -3.62
N PHE A 84 -21.67 6.35 -4.45
CA PHE A 84 -22.97 5.87 -3.99
C PHE A 84 -22.86 4.52 -3.26
N GLY A 85 -22.05 3.58 -3.78
CA GLY A 85 -21.82 2.30 -3.14
C GLY A 85 -21.08 2.42 -1.82
N ALA A 86 -20.08 3.30 -1.72
CA ALA A 86 -19.36 3.60 -0.50
C ALA A 86 -20.28 4.16 0.60
N VAL A 87 -21.12 5.15 0.26
CA VAL A 87 -22.09 5.74 1.20
C VAL A 87 -23.06 4.68 1.73
N ASN A 88 -23.62 3.84 0.84
CA ASN A 88 -24.57 2.80 1.24
C ASN A 88 -23.93 1.71 2.11
N THR A 89 -22.71 1.30 1.78
CA THR A 89 -21.97 0.31 2.56
C THR A 89 -21.68 0.84 3.96
N TRP A 90 -21.18 2.07 4.07
CA TRP A 90 -20.85 2.69 5.35
C TRP A 90 -22.11 2.95 6.20
N ARG A 91 -23.18 3.46 5.59
CA ARG A 91 -24.50 3.59 6.24
C ARG A 91 -24.97 2.24 6.79
N GLY A 92 -24.89 1.19 5.97
CA GLY A 92 -25.29 -0.17 6.36
C GLY A 92 -24.49 -0.67 7.56
N ILE A 93 -23.17 -0.47 7.55
CA ILE A 93 -22.28 -0.84 8.66
C ILE A 93 -22.66 -0.10 9.94
N TRP A 94 -22.77 1.24 9.91
CA TRP A 94 -23.14 2.01 11.11
C TRP A 94 -24.49 1.62 11.67
N ASN A 95 -25.52 1.52 10.82
CA ASN A 95 -26.85 1.14 11.27
C ASN A 95 -26.88 -0.30 11.83
N LEU A 96 -26.03 -1.20 11.31
CA LEU A 96 -25.89 -2.54 11.87
C LEU A 96 -25.17 -2.51 13.23
N LEU A 97 -24.10 -1.73 13.35
CA LEU A 97 -23.40 -1.53 14.62
C LEU A 97 -24.34 -0.96 15.68
N ASP A 98 -25.15 0.05 15.35
CA ASP A 98 -26.11 0.65 16.29
C ASP A 98 -27.19 -0.34 16.77
N VAL A 99 -27.57 -1.31 15.91
CA VAL A 99 -28.58 -2.33 16.27
C VAL A 99 -27.98 -3.46 17.10
N TYR A 100 -26.74 -3.88 16.81
CA TYR A 100 -26.15 -5.10 17.37
C TYR A 100 -25.12 -4.85 18.49
N ILE A 101 -24.45 -3.69 18.53
CA ILE A 101 -23.42 -3.36 19.53
C ILE A 101 -24.02 -2.46 20.61
N TYR A 102 -24.28 -3.04 21.78
CA TYR A 102 -24.67 -2.35 23.02
C TYR A 102 -25.76 -1.27 22.83
N PRO A 103 -26.99 -1.64 22.41
CA PRO A 103 -28.06 -0.67 22.15
C PRO A 103 -28.45 0.17 23.38
N ASP A 104 -28.29 -0.37 24.59
CA ASP A 104 -28.67 0.29 25.84
C ASP A 104 -27.57 1.25 26.39
N ASN A 105 -26.33 1.13 25.91
CA ASN A 105 -25.18 1.90 26.42
C ASN A 105 -24.42 2.57 25.27
N LEU A 106 -24.97 3.69 24.77
CA LEU A 106 -24.44 4.45 23.64
C LEU A 106 -22.97 4.86 23.81
N ILE A 107 -22.57 5.28 25.02
CA ILE A 107 -21.19 5.72 25.29
C ILE A 107 -20.20 4.57 25.08
N LEU A 108 -20.55 3.37 25.55
CA LEU A 108 -19.69 2.19 25.42
C LEU A 108 -19.66 1.72 23.96
N SER A 109 -20.81 1.73 23.29
CA SER A 109 -20.89 1.40 21.86
C SER A 109 -19.99 2.31 21.01
N TYR A 110 -20.06 3.63 21.20
CA TYR A 110 -19.20 4.58 20.48
C TYR A 110 -17.72 4.40 20.80
N CYS A 111 -17.39 4.16 22.07
CA CYS A 111 -16.01 3.95 22.51
C CYS A 111 -15.40 2.71 21.85
N VAL A 112 -16.13 1.58 21.88
CA VAL A 112 -15.69 0.29 21.32
C VAL A 112 -15.56 0.36 19.80
N THR A 113 -16.53 0.96 19.13
CA THR A 113 -16.56 1.09 17.65
C THR A 113 -15.51 2.02 17.09
N HIS A 114 -14.90 2.90 17.90
CA HIS A 114 -13.79 3.75 17.48
C HIS A 114 -12.43 3.21 17.92
N ILE A 115 -12.30 2.75 19.16
CA ILE A 115 -11.02 2.30 19.72
C ILE A 115 -10.55 1.01 19.04
N ILE A 116 -11.43 0.03 18.84
CA ILE A 116 -11.02 -1.26 18.27
C ILE A 116 -10.51 -1.09 16.84
N PRO A 117 -11.22 -0.44 15.90
CA PRO A 117 -10.71 -0.25 14.55
C PRO A 117 -9.43 0.59 14.52
N PHE A 118 -9.31 1.61 15.38
CA PHE A 118 -8.09 2.42 15.46
C PHE A 118 -6.86 1.59 15.89
N LEU A 119 -7.03 0.73 16.90
CA LEU A 119 -5.95 -0.17 17.36
C LEU A 119 -5.57 -1.16 16.27
N VAL A 120 -6.55 -1.72 15.56
CA VAL A 120 -6.30 -2.63 14.43
C VAL A 120 -5.54 -1.93 13.30
N LEU A 121 -5.96 -0.72 12.91
CA LEU A 121 -5.27 0.07 11.88
C LEU A 121 -3.83 0.41 12.28
N THR A 122 -3.62 0.71 13.56
CA THR A 122 -2.28 0.99 14.11
C THR A 122 -1.40 -0.25 14.11
N ALA A 123 -1.93 -1.40 14.50
CA ALA A 123 -1.23 -2.68 14.45
C ALA A 123 -0.84 -3.06 13.01
N LEU A 124 -1.71 -2.79 12.04
CA LEU A 124 -1.47 -3.01 10.61
C LEU A 124 -0.56 -1.94 9.98
N LYS A 125 -0.15 -0.90 10.73
CA LYS A 125 0.62 0.26 10.24
C LYS A 125 -0.08 1.00 9.09
N CYS A 126 -1.39 0.88 8.98
CA CYS A 126 -2.21 1.49 7.94
C CYS A 126 -2.73 2.88 8.33
N SER A 127 -2.45 3.39 9.53
CA SER A 127 -2.97 4.69 10.01
C SER A 127 -2.64 5.88 9.09
N ASN A 128 -1.57 5.78 8.29
CA ASN A 128 -1.22 6.79 7.28
C ASN A 128 -2.21 6.89 6.09
N SER A 129 -3.16 5.96 5.95
CA SER A 129 -4.23 6.06 4.94
C SER A 129 -5.35 7.02 5.32
N ILE A 130 -5.39 7.51 6.57
CA ILE A 130 -6.40 8.46 7.05
C ILE A 130 -6.14 9.87 6.52
N LEU A 131 -4.87 10.19 6.21
CA LEU A 131 -4.49 11.50 5.70
C LEU A 131 -4.88 11.61 4.22
N VAL A 132 -5.64 12.67 3.89
CA VAL A 132 -6.00 13.03 2.52
C VAL A 132 -4.72 13.25 1.71
N ARG A 133 -4.52 12.42 0.68
CA ARG A 133 -3.40 12.56 -0.26
C ARG A 133 -3.80 13.46 -1.42
N GLY A 134 -3.75 14.78 -1.20
CA GLY A 134 -3.91 15.78 -2.26
C GLY A 134 -5.21 15.66 -3.06
N VAL A 135 -5.33 16.49 -4.10
CA VAL A 135 -6.39 16.41 -5.10
C VAL A 135 -5.69 16.27 -6.45
N TYR A 136 -6.06 15.25 -7.23
CA TYR A 136 -5.58 15.08 -8.59
C TYR A 136 -6.48 15.87 -9.53
N ILE A 137 -5.91 16.44 -10.59
CA ILE A 137 -6.68 17.09 -11.65
C ILE A 137 -7.29 15.98 -12.50
N ASP A 138 -8.61 16.02 -12.70
CA ASP A 138 -9.31 15.04 -13.52
C ASP A 138 -8.77 15.07 -14.96
N ALA A 139 -8.53 13.88 -15.52
CA ALA A 139 -7.97 13.66 -16.86
C ALA A 139 -6.53 14.15 -17.12
N ASP A 140 -5.73 14.44 -16.09
CA ASP A 140 -4.30 14.79 -16.24
C ASP A 140 -3.43 13.60 -16.71
N GLY A 141 -3.95 12.37 -16.64
CA GLY A 141 -3.29 11.15 -17.13
C GLY A 141 -3.71 10.75 -18.56
N GLU A 142 -2.74 10.32 -19.38
CA GLU A 142 -2.99 9.77 -20.73
C GLU A 142 -3.80 8.46 -20.66
N GLY A 143 -4.84 8.33 -21.51
CA GLY A 143 -5.63 7.10 -21.64
C GLY A 143 -6.19 6.54 -20.31
N SER A 144 -5.90 5.27 -20.03
CA SER A 144 -6.35 4.54 -18.82
C SER A 144 -5.69 4.96 -17.51
N ASP A 145 -4.67 5.81 -17.51
CA ASP A 145 -4.06 6.28 -16.26
C ASP A 145 -4.99 7.22 -15.47
N SER A 146 -6.03 7.79 -16.10
CA SER A 146 -7.05 8.59 -15.41
C SER A 146 -7.93 7.80 -14.42
N ILE A 147 -7.92 6.46 -14.48
CA ILE A 147 -8.74 5.57 -13.62
C ILE A 147 -7.85 4.62 -12.79
N ASN A 148 -6.53 4.69 -12.97
CA ASN A 148 -5.61 3.77 -12.35
C ASN A 148 -5.38 4.14 -10.88
N ILE A 149 -6.10 3.48 -9.96
CA ILE A 149 -5.88 3.66 -8.52
C ILE A 149 -4.55 2.97 -8.16
N PRO A 150 -3.52 3.69 -7.70
CA PRO A 150 -2.22 3.12 -7.41
C PRO A 150 -2.26 2.34 -6.09
N ILE A 151 -2.86 1.15 -6.08
CA ILE A 151 -2.85 0.20 -4.95
C ILE A 151 -1.49 -0.54 -4.92
N ASN A 152 -0.40 0.22 -4.95
CA ASN A 152 0.95 -0.32 -4.96
C ASN A 152 1.51 -0.53 -3.56
N TYR A 153 0.76 -0.26 -2.48
CA TYR A 153 1.28 -0.28 -1.11
C TYR A 153 1.92 -1.63 -0.73
N ILE A 154 1.18 -2.73 -0.93
CA ILE A 154 1.66 -4.08 -0.61
C ILE A 154 2.87 -4.43 -1.50
N LYS A 155 2.76 -4.16 -2.80
CA LYS A 155 3.83 -4.37 -3.78
C LYS A 155 5.11 -3.61 -3.40
N LEU A 156 4.99 -2.33 -3.06
CA LEU A 156 6.08 -1.46 -2.61
C LEU A 156 6.67 -1.93 -1.29
N HIS A 157 5.85 -2.39 -0.34
CA HIS A 157 6.32 -2.93 0.92
C HIS A 157 7.20 -4.17 0.70
N PHE A 158 6.70 -5.14 -0.07
CA PHE A 158 7.48 -6.33 -0.44
C PHE A 158 8.72 -5.99 -1.25
N GLN A 159 8.64 -5.01 -2.16
CA GLN A 159 9.79 -4.56 -2.94
C GLN A 159 10.86 -3.89 -2.05
N ARG A 160 10.45 -3.12 -1.04
CA ARG A 160 11.35 -2.51 -0.06
C ARG A 160 12.07 -3.58 0.76
N GLU A 161 11.36 -4.61 1.22
CA GLU A 161 11.95 -5.73 1.97
C GLU A 161 12.89 -6.57 1.10
N ARG A 162 12.53 -6.86 -0.16
CA ARG A 162 13.44 -7.51 -1.12
C ARG A 162 14.72 -6.69 -1.35
N ASN A 163 14.59 -5.38 -1.53
CA ASN A 163 15.73 -4.50 -1.76
C ASN A 163 16.66 -4.40 -0.53
N LYS A 164 16.13 -4.41 0.70
CA LYS A 164 16.94 -4.49 1.92
C LYS A 164 17.75 -5.78 1.99
N ARG A 165 17.12 -6.93 1.69
CA ARG A 165 17.79 -8.24 1.65
C ARG A 165 18.88 -8.29 0.58
N SER A 166 18.60 -7.78 -0.63
CA SER A 166 19.60 -7.70 -1.70
C SER A 166 20.78 -6.80 -1.35
N LYS A 167 20.54 -5.63 -0.72
CA LYS A 167 21.62 -4.74 -0.25
C LYS A 167 22.44 -5.35 0.88
N ALA A 168 21.81 -6.05 1.82
CA ALA A 168 22.53 -6.77 2.87
C ALA A 168 23.40 -7.88 2.29
N MET A 169 22.90 -8.62 1.30
CA MET A 169 23.64 -9.67 0.61
C MET A 169 24.79 -9.11 -0.25
N SER A 170 24.58 -7.96 -0.90
CA SER A 170 25.63 -7.29 -1.67
C SER A 170 26.70 -6.64 -0.78
N LEU A 171 26.40 -6.30 0.47
CA LEU A 171 27.38 -5.78 1.44
C LEU A 171 28.18 -6.90 2.11
N HIS A 172 27.62 -8.11 2.21
CA HIS A 172 28.33 -9.28 2.73
C HIS A 172 29.31 -9.89 1.72
N LYS A 173 28.99 -9.81 0.42
CA LYS A 173 29.81 -10.32 -0.69
C LYS A 173 31.21 -9.68 -0.83
N PRO A 174 31.42 -8.35 -0.70
CA PRO A 174 32.74 -7.73 -0.77
C PRO A 174 33.62 -8.13 0.42
N ASN A 175 33.07 -8.26 1.62
CA ASN A 175 33.83 -8.74 2.79
C ASN A 175 34.31 -10.18 2.59
N LEU A 176 33.51 -11.05 1.97
CA LEU A 176 33.92 -12.44 1.68
C LEU A 176 35.01 -12.52 0.59
N LEU A 177 34.96 -11.64 -0.41
CA LEU A 177 35.97 -11.57 -1.48
C LEU A 177 37.30 -10.98 -0.99
N ILE A 178 37.26 -9.93 -0.15
CA ILE A 178 38.45 -9.36 0.48
C ILE A 178 39.13 -10.41 1.37
N HIS A 179 38.36 -11.10 2.21
CA HIS A 179 38.90 -12.10 3.13
C HIS A 179 39.44 -13.35 2.40
N LYS A 180 38.89 -13.68 1.22
CA LYS A 180 39.40 -14.75 0.34
C LYS A 180 40.72 -14.33 -0.32
N ASN A 181 40.80 -13.11 -0.84
CA ASN A 181 42.02 -12.58 -1.45
C ASN A 181 43.17 -12.43 -0.41
N GLU A 182 42.86 -12.04 0.82
CA GLU A 182 43.86 -12.00 1.92
C GLU A 182 44.37 -13.40 2.29
N LYS A 183 43.48 -14.41 2.37
CA LYS A 183 43.88 -15.80 2.60
C LYS A 183 44.73 -16.37 1.47
N GLU A 184 44.39 -16.06 0.22
CA GLU A 184 45.18 -16.47 -0.96
C GLU A 184 46.55 -15.77 -0.99
N ALA A 185 46.62 -14.49 -0.62
CA ALA A 185 47.87 -13.74 -0.47
C ALA A 185 48.75 -14.31 0.68
N GLN A 186 48.15 -14.71 1.80
CA GLN A 186 48.87 -15.34 2.91
C GLN A 186 49.35 -16.77 2.58
N CYS A 187 48.57 -17.58 1.85
CA CYS A 187 49.01 -18.89 1.37
C CYS A 187 50.22 -18.78 0.42
N THR A 188 50.18 -17.83 -0.52
CA THR A 188 51.28 -17.63 -1.48
C THR A 188 52.55 -17.05 -0.85
N LEU A 189 52.42 -16.25 0.21
CA LEU A 189 53.57 -15.79 1.02
C LEU A 189 54.21 -16.94 1.82
N ASN A 190 53.41 -17.87 2.35
CA ASN A 190 53.93 -19.04 3.07
C ASN A 190 54.62 -20.05 2.14
N GLU A 191 54.14 -20.24 0.91
CA GLU A 191 54.84 -21.09 -0.08
C GLU A 191 56.18 -20.52 -0.55
N LYS A 192 56.33 -19.18 -0.56
CA LYS A 192 57.58 -18.51 -0.96
C LYS A 192 58.64 -18.47 0.14
N LYS A 193 58.37 -18.91 1.37
CA LYS A 193 59.40 -19.03 2.40
C LYS A 193 60.31 -20.21 2.02
N PRO A 194 61.56 -19.97 1.60
CA PRO A 194 62.29 -20.94 0.81
C PRO A 194 62.78 -22.11 1.67
N LYS A 195 62.57 -23.33 1.16
CA LYS A 195 63.29 -24.59 1.50
C LYS A 195 64.82 -24.51 1.28
N ASN A 196 65.37 -23.30 1.15
CA ASN A 196 66.71 -23.01 0.67
C ASN A 196 67.68 -22.60 1.80
N GLU A 197 67.21 -22.44 3.04
CA GLU A 197 68.13 -22.33 4.19
C GLU A 197 68.83 -23.66 4.53
N ASN A 198 68.20 -24.80 4.22
CA ASN A 198 68.82 -26.11 4.48
C ASN A 198 69.85 -26.54 3.43
N LYS A 199 69.97 -25.84 2.29
CA LYS A 199 70.93 -26.18 1.22
C LYS A 199 72.21 -25.33 1.25
N ILE A 200 72.15 -24.14 1.85
CA ILE A 200 73.33 -23.25 1.97
C ILE A 200 74.27 -23.74 3.09
N HIS A 201 73.74 -24.38 4.15
CA HIS A 201 74.59 -24.89 5.22
C HIS A 201 75.31 -26.21 4.86
N SER A 202 74.81 -26.98 3.89
CA SER A 202 75.47 -28.23 3.44
C SER A 202 76.63 -27.99 2.47
N ASP A 203 76.60 -26.92 1.68
CA ASP A 203 77.65 -26.59 0.69
C ASP A 203 78.84 -25.82 1.31
N LEU A 204 78.65 -25.15 2.46
CA LEU A 204 79.73 -24.47 3.16
C LEU A 204 80.66 -25.44 3.92
N ASP A 205 80.15 -26.58 4.40
CA ASP A 205 80.98 -27.60 5.08
C ASP A 205 81.78 -28.47 4.09
N ALA A 206 81.27 -28.68 2.88
CA ALA A 206 81.98 -29.43 1.83
C ALA A 206 83.19 -28.66 1.27
N SER A 207 83.16 -27.33 1.33
CA SER A 207 84.24 -26.46 0.82
C SER A 207 85.38 -26.22 1.82
N ARG A 208 85.23 -26.68 3.08
CA ARG A 208 86.23 -26.50 4.15
C ARG A 208 87.18 -27.69 4.36
N GLN A 209 87.03 -28.77 3.57
CA GLN A 209 87.92 -29.95 3.64
C GLN A 209 88.96 -30.05 2.51
N LEU A 210 89.12 -29.00 1.68
CA LEU A 210 90.09 -29.00 0.58
C LEU A 210 91.10 -27.84 0.57
N VAL A 211 91.37 -27.23 1.74
CA VAL A 211 92.56 -26.38 1.96
C VAL A 211 93.13 -26.63 3.34
#